data_AF-A0A0F2NBZ9-F1
#
_entry.id   AF-A0A0F2NBZ9-F1
#
_cell.length_a   1.000
_cell.length_b   1.000
_cell.length_c   1.000
_cell.angle_alpha   90.00
_cell.angle_beta   90.00
_cell.angle_gamma   90.00
#
_symmetry.space_group_name_H-M   'P 1'
#
loop_
_entity.id
_entity.type
_entity.pdbx_description
1 polymer ?
#
loop_
_entity_poly.entity_id
_entity_poly.type
_entity_poly.pdbx_seq_one_letter_code
_entity_poly.pdbx_strand_id
1 'polypeptide(L)'
;MKGPTTTPFGGSYAVKVTWEGNPRYEAGAVRSYPSISVALRKELGLFANVRPAKNYPGIASKYHGIDLVLFRETYGLGKVKKKIDRAVTVC
;
A
#
# COMPACT_ATOMS: atom_id res chain seq x y z
N MET A 1 7.02 0.68 -13.01
CA MET A 1 7.73 1.98 -13.07
C MET A 1 7.40 2.78 -11.82
N LYS A 2 8.42 3.28 -11.11
CA LYS A 2 8.27 4.23 -10.00
C LYS A 2 7.84 5.57 -10.61
N GLY A 3 6.90 6.29 -9.97
CA GLY A 3 6.51 7.62 -10.45
C GLY A 3 7.72 8.57 -10.53
N PRO A 4 7.65 9.63 -11.35
CA PRO A 4 8.72 10.62 -11.42
C PRO A 4 8.99 11.17 -10.02
N THR A 5 10.25 11.17 -9.60
CA THR A 5 10.67 11.73 -8.30
C THR A 5 10.79 13.26 -8.35
N THR A 6 10.63 13.84 -9.53
CA THR A 6 10.66 15.28 -9.79
C THR A 6 9.26 15.75 -10.15
N THR A 7 8.83 16.87 -9.56
CA THR A 7 7.57 17.52 -9.88
C THR A 7 7.66 18.15 -11.27
N PRO A 8 6.54 18.27 -12.00
CA PRO A 8 6.48 19.02 -13.26
C PRO A 8 6.91 20.49 -13.12
N PHE A 9 6.99 20.99 -11.89
CA PHE A 9 7.32 22.38 -11.54
C PHE A 9 8.76 22.54 -11.00
N GLY A 10 9.63 21.55 -11.19
CA GLY A 10 11.06 21.65 -10.85
C GLY A 10 11.42 21.37 -9.39
N GLY A 11 10.51 20.84 -8.58
CA GLY A 11 10.74 20.44 -7.19
C GLY A 11 10.95 18.93 -7.02
N SER A 12 11.35 18.48 -5.83
CA SER A 12 11.42 17.04 -5.51
C SER A 12 10.13 16.57 -4.82
N TYR A 13 9.60 15.41 -5.22
CA TYR A 13 8.55 14.69 -4.46
C TYR A 13 9.08 14.00 -3.20
N ALA A 14 10.37 14.17 -2.87
CA ALA A 14 10.97 13.54 -1.70
C ALA A 14 10.31 14.02 -0.41
N VAL A 15 9.79 13.08 0.37
CA VAL A 15 9.18 13.32 1.67
C VAL A 15 10.24 13.08 2.74
N LYS A 16 10.50 14.12 3.56
CA LYS A 16 11.37 14.01 4.73
C LYS A 16 10.52 13.76 5.96
N VAL A 17 10.86 12.74 6.74
CA VAL A 17 10.14 12.35 7.96
C VAL A 17 11.10 12.42 9.15
N THR A 18 10.65 13.04 10.24
CA THR A 18 11.39 13.22 11.49
C THR A 18 10.67 12.66 12.72
N TRP A 19 9.48 12.07 12.56
CA TRP A 19 8.71 11.57 13.70
C TRP A 19 9.37 10.37 14.40
N GLU A 20 9.05 10.18 15.68
CA GLU A 20 9.70 9.19 16.56
C GLU A 20 8.86 7.91 16.76
N GLY A 21 7.70 7.80 16.13
CA GLY A 21 6.76 6.68 16.36
C GLY A 21 7.16 5.34 15.73
N ASN A 22 8.34 5.23 15.13
CA ASN A 22 8.84 4.00 14.53
C ASN A 22 10.08 3.49 15.27
N PRO A 23 9.99 2.34 15.99
CA PRO A 23 11.10 1.81 16.79
C PRO A 23 12.28 1.28 15.95
N ARG A 24 12.17 1.28 14.61
CA ARG A 24 13.25 0.88 13.71
C ARG A 24 14.32 1.93 13.50
N TYR A 25 14.06 3.18 13.85
CA TYR A 25 14.95 4.31 13.59
C TYR A 25 15.26 5.06 14.89
N GLU A 26 16.46 5.62 14.98
CA GLU A 26 16.87 6.45 16.12
C GLU A 26 15.97 7.70 16.21
N ALA A 27 15.60 8.08 17.44
CA ALA A 27 14.80 9.27 17.69
C ALA A 27 15.53 10.50 17.14
N GLY A 28 14.85 11.26 16.27
CA GLY A 28 15.42 12.43 15.59
C GLY A 28 16.15 12.16 14.26
N ALA A 29 16.29 10.92 13.80
CA ALA A 29 16.92 10.64 12.50
C ALA A 29 16.08 11.21 11.33
N VAL A 30 16.70 11.93 10.39
CA VAL A 30 16.00 12.46 9.20
C VAL A 30 15.95 11.38 8.12
N ARG A 31 14.74 10.94 7.74
CA ARG A 31 14.53 9.90 6.72
C ARG A 31 13.93 10.52 5.46
N SER A 32 14.50 10.20 4.30
CA SER A 32 14.02 10.71 3.00
C SER A 32 13.43 9.59 2.16
N TYR A 33 12.17 9.77 1.73
CA TYR A 33 11.44 8.81 0.92
C TYR A 33 11.08 9.41 -0.44
N PRO A 34 11.08 8.60 -1.51
CA PRO A 34 10.76 9.06 -2.86
C PRO A 34 9.29 9.46 -3.05
N SER A 35 8.40 9.03 -2.13
CA SER A 35 6.99 9.39 -2.16
C SER A 35 6.32 9.14 -0.80
N ILE A 36 5.17 9.79 -0.60
CA ILE A 36 4.35 9.66 0.61
C ILE A 36 3.93 8.20 0.88
N SER A 37 3.56 7.46 -0.18
CA SER A 37 3.11 6.07 -0.05
C SER A 37 4.21 5.11 0.36
N VAL A 38 5.48 5.44 0.06
CA VAL A 38 6.64 4.66 0.51
C VAL A 38 6.99 5.03 1.95
N ALA A 39 6.90 6.30 2.31
CA ALA A 39 7.10 6.78 3.68
C ALA A 39 6.13 6.08 4.65
N LEU A 40 4.82 6.21 4.40
CA LEU A 40 3.78 5.65 5.28
C LEU A 40 3.94 4.14 5.52
N ARG A 41 4.24 3.37 4.46
CA ARG A 41 4.38 1.91 4.59
C ARG A 41 5.58 1.50 5.43
N LYS A 42 6.70 2.21 5.27
CA LYS A 42 7.94 1.90 6.01
C LYS A 42 7.88 2.39 7.44
N GLU A 43 7.27 3.55 7.66
CA GLU A 43 7.14 4.17 8.97
C GLU A 43 6.12 3.44 9.87
N LEU A 44 4.97 3.07 9.31
CA LEU A 44 3.91 2.37 10.06
C LEU A 44 4.03 0.84 9.98
N GLY A 45 5.03 0.32 9.28
CA GLY A 45 5.20 -1.12 9.09
C GLY A 45 4.04 -1.80 8.33
N LEU A 46 3.32 -1.07 7.45
CA LEU A 46 2.16 -1.59 6.73
C LEU A 46 2.59 -2.50 5.57
N PHE A 47 2.31 -3.80 5.70
CA PHE A 47 2.74 -4.85 4.75
C PHE A 47 1.64 -5.35 3.80
N ALA A 48 0.37 -5.21 4.19
CA ALA A 48 -0.77 -5.70 3.41
C ALA A 48 -1.63 -4.53 2.90
N ASN A 49 -1.95 -4.54 1.61
CA ASN A 49 -2.97 -3.69 1.04
C ASN A 49 -4.20 -4.55 0.71
N VAL A 50 -5.32 -4.30 1.40
CA VAL A 50 -6.60 -4.98 1.16
C VAL A 50 -7.42 -4.14 0.20
N ARG A 51 -7.92 -4.74 -0.87
CA ARG A 51 -8.77 -4.09 -1.89
C ARG A 51 -10.06 -4.88 -2.08
N PRO A 52 -11.13 -4.52 -1.36
CA PRO A 52 -12.44 -5.08 -1.61
C PRO A 52 -12.99 -4.51 -2.93
N ALA A 53 -13.49 -5.39 -3.78
CA ALA A 53 -14.18 -5.08 -5.02
C ALA A 53 -15.59 -5.66 -4.91
N LYS A 54 -16.57 -4.78 -4.72
CA LYS A 54 -17.99 -5.12 -4.60
C LYS A 54 -18.77 -4.39 -5.68
N ASN A 55 -19.73 -5.07 -6.28
CA ASN A 55 -20.69 -4.41 -7.17
C ASN A 55 -21.77 -3.69 -6.34
N TYR A 56 -22.04 -2.41 -6.66
CA TYR A 56 -23.06 -1.61 -5.99
C TYR A 56 -24.33 -1.56 -6.83
N PRO A 57 -25.52 -1.66 -6.21
CA PRO A 57 -26.80 -1.61 -6.92
C PRO A 57 -26.95 -0.25 -7.62
N GLY A 58 -27.28 -0.26 -8.91
CA GLY A 58 -27.50 0.95 -9.72
C GLY A 58 -26.29 1.42 -10.55
N ILE A 59 -25.12 0.79 -10.42
CA ILE A 59 -23.95 1.10 -11.27
C ILE A 59 -23.91 0.11 -12.44
N ALA A 60 -24.07 0.63 -13.66
CA ALA A 60 -23.90 -0.15 -14.88
C ALA A 60 -22.45 -0.68 -14.94
N SER A 61 -22.30 -1.99 -14.75
CA SER A 61 -21.03 -2.69 -14.76
C SER A 61 -21.16 -3.92 -15.66
N LYS A 62 -20.08 -4.26 -16.37
CA LYS A 62 -20.06 -5.40 -17.31
C LYS A 62 -20.26 -6.75 -16.63
N TYR A 63 -19.95 -6.84 -15.34
CA TYR A 63 -19.99 -8.08 -14.56
C TYR A 63 -20.86 -7.88 -13.31
N HIS A 64 -21.84 -8.76 -13.11
CA HIS A 64 -22.79 -8.70 -12.01
C HIS A 64 -22.45 -9.73 -10.92
N GLY A 65 -22.83 -9.45 -9.66
CA GLY A 65 -22.61 -10.37 -8.54
C GLY A 65 -21.15 -10.50 -8.07
N ILE A 66 -20.32 -9.48 -8.29
CA ILE A 66 -18.92 -9.49 -7.83
C ILE A 66 -18.86 -9.12 -6.35
N ASP A 67 -18.33 -10.06 -5.55
CA ASP A 67 -17.82 -9.83 -4.20
C ASP A 67 -16.43 -10.47 -4.09
N LEU A 68 -15.38 -9.67 -4.22
CA LEU A 68 -13.99 -10.12 -4.24
C LEU A 68 -13.16 -9.31 -3.26
N VAL A 69 -12.29 -9.97 -2.50
CA VAL A 69 -11.30 -9.30 -1.66
C VAL A 69 -9.91 -9.65 -2.17
N LEU A 70 -9.20 -8.64 -2.68
CA LEU A 70 -7.84 -8.79 -3.18
C LEU A 70 -6.85 -8.41 -2.08
N PHE A 71 -5.97 -9.34 -1.72
CA PHE A 71 -4.85 -9.10 -0.81
C PHE A 71 -3.57 -8.91 -1.62
N ARG A 72 -2.93 -7.75 -1.50
CA ARG A 72 -1.63 -7.48 -2.11
C ARG A 72 -0.56 -7.39 -1.03
N GLU A 73 0.30 -8.40 -0.98
CA GLU A 73 1.51 -8.39 -0.19
C GLU A 73 2.60 -7.58 -0.92
N THR A 74 3.28 -6.70 -0.20
CA THR A 74 4.51 -6.09 -0.70
C THR A 74 5.68 -6.94 -0.22
N TYR A 75 6.16 -7.85 -1.08
CA TYR A 75 7.34 -8.67 -0.82
C TYR A 75 8.60 -7.80 -0.73
N GLY A 76 8.87 -7.26 0.46
CA GLY A 76 10.07 -6.47 0.75
C GLY A 76 10.62 -6.68 2.16
N LEU A 77 9.88 -7.34 3.05
CA LEU A 77 10.34 -7.68 4.39
C LEU A 77 9.76 -9.05 4.79
N GLY A 78 10.59 -10.09 4.63
CA GLY A 78 10.41 -11.35 5.34
C GLY A 78 9.32 -12.28 4.78
N LYS A 79 9.74 -13.49 4.44
CA LYS A 79 8.91 -14.65 4.08
C LYS A 79 7.67 -14.79 4.98
N VAL A 80 6.48 -14.62 4.41
CA VAL A 80 5.28 -15.33 4.87
C VAL A 80 4.82 -16.18 3.70
N LYS A 81 5.11 -17.48 3.77
CA LYS A 81 4.37 -18.46 2.97
C LYS A 81 2.95 -18.46 3.52
N LYS A 82 2.04 -17.69 2.93
CA LYS A 82 0.61 -17.92 3.11
C LYS A 82 0.01 -18.29 1.76
N LYS A 83 -0.18 -19.60 1.65
CA LYS A 83 -1.09 -20.25 0.72
C LYS A 83 -2.46 -19.56 0.86
N ILE A 84 -2.88 -18.79 -0.15
CA ILE A 84 -4.28 -18.40 -0.27
C ILE A 84 -4.92 -19.51 -1.10
N ASP A 85 -5.23 -20.60 -0.41
CA ASP A 85 -6.32 -21.48 -0.84
C ASP A 85 -7.61 -20.76 -0.46
N ARG A 86 -8.56 -20.71 -1.41
CA ARG A 86 -9.95 -20.24 -1.30
C ARG A 86 -10.20 -18.75 -1.58
N ALA A 87 -10.65 -18.50 -2.81
CA ALA A 87 -11.79 -17.61 -3.00
C ALA A 87 -12.93 -18.14 -2.11
N VAL A 88 -13.28 -17.39 -1.06
CA VAL A 88 -14.49 -17.67 -0.28
C VAL A 88 -15.64 -17.07 -1.07
N THR A 89 -16.20 -17.88 -1.97
CA THR A 89 -17.55 -17.68 -2.51
C THR A 89 -18.50 -18.18 -1.44
N VAL A 90 -19.20 -17.29 -0.75
CA VAL A 90 -20.43 -17.66 -0.03
C VAL A 90 -21.54 -17.61 -1.07
N CYS A 91 -21.97 -18.79 -1.54
CA CYS A 91 -23.25 -18.96 -2.24
C CYS A 91 -24.40 -18.81 -1.24
#